data_AF-A0A3R7GC11-F1
#
_entry.id   AF-A0A3R7GC11-F1
#
_cell.length_a   1.000
_cell.length_b   1.000
_cell.length_c   1.000
_cell.angle_alpha   90.00
_cell.angle_beta   90.00
_cell.angle_gamma   90.00
#
_symmetry.space_group_name_H-M   'P 1'
#
loop_
_entity.id
_entity.type
_entity.pdbx_description
1 polymer ?
#
loop_
_entity_poly.entity_id
_entity_poly.type
_entity_poly.pdbx_seq_one_letter_code
_entity_poly.pdbx_strand_id
1 'polypeptide(L)' 'REVKRRTSSFSNTFRNAEPTAAESWLRAFAVCWNRCLS' A
#
# COMPACT_ATOMS: atom_id res chain seq x y z
N ARG A 1 -16.98 -11.39 -1.82
CA ARG A 1 -16.16 -11.11 -0.61
C ARG A 1 -14.73 -10.73 -1.01
N GLU A 2 -14.60 -9.82 -1.97
CA GLU A 2 -13.33 -9.46 -2.63
C GLU A 2 -12.48 -8.53 -1.73
N VAL A 3 -13.17 -7.63 -1.02
CA VAL A 3 -12.55 -6.65 -0.11
C VAL A 3 -11.70 -7.33 0.95
N LYS A 4 -12.23 -8.32 1.68
CA LYS A 4 -11.47 -9.06 2.70
C LYS A 4 -10.21 -9.73 2.13
N ARG A 5 -10.26 -10.27 0.91
CA ARG A 5 -9.12 -10.94 0.29
C ARG A 5 -7.99 -9.95 -0.04
N ARG A 6 -8.36 -8.78 -0.56
CA ARG A 6 -7.41 -7.69 -0.87
C ARG A 6 -6.80 -7.10 0.40
N THR A 7 -7.60 -6.92 1.46
CA THR A 7 -7.09 -6.48 2.76
C THR A 7 -6.13 -7.49 3.37
N SER A 8 -6.41 -8.81 3.30
CA SER A 8 -5.49 -9.83 3.81
C SER A 8 -4.17 -9.90 3.03
N SER A 9 -4.20 -9.78 1.70
CA SER A 9 -2.96 -9.69 0.90
C SER A 9 -2.17 -8.43 1.23
N PHE A 10 -2.83 -7.28 1.36
CA PHE A 10 -2.18 -6.02 1.74
C PHE A 10 -1.55 -6.11 3.14
N SER A 11 -2.31 -6.59 4.12
CA SER A 11 -1.81 -6.80 5.48
C SER A 11 -0.71 -7.86 5.55
N ASN A 12 -0.66 -8.85 4.65
CA ASN A 12 0.44 -9.80 4.56
C ASN A 12 1.74 -9.14 4.06
N THR A 13 1.65 -8.32 3.01
CA THR A 13 2.81 -7.65 2.41
C THR A 13 3.49 -6.69 3.39
N PHE A 14 2.71 -6.02 4.23
CA PHE A 14 3.22 -5.09 5.25
C PHE A 14 3.30 -5.70 6.66
N ARG A 15 3.11 -7.02 6.81
CA ARG A 15 3.06 -7.66 8.13
C ARG A 15 4.35 -7.48 8.94
N ASN A 16 5.49 -7.43 8.24
CA ASN A 16 6.82 -7.28 8.83
C ASN A 16 7.46 -5.92 8.46
N ALA A 17 6.70 -5.04 7.81
CA ALA A 17 7.20 -3.72 7.45
C ALA A 17 7.02 -2.80 8.66
N GLU A 18 8.07 -2.05 8.99
CA GLU A 18 7.97 -0.99 10.00
C GLU A 18 6.87 0.01 9.59
N PRO A 19 6.06 0.52 10.53
CA PRO A 19 4.96 1.42 10.22
C PRO A 19 5.39 2.64 9.40
N THR A 20 6.57 3.19 9.71
CA THR A 20 7.18 4.33 9.04
C THR A 20 7.60 4.01 7.60
N ALA A 21 8.08 2.79 7.36
CA ALA A 21 8.44 2.31 6.03
C ALA A 21 7.18 2.06 5.17
N ALA A 22 6.13 1.48 5.76
CA ALA A 22 4.85 1.27 5.08
C ALA A 22 4.20 2.61 4.67
N GLU A 23 4.21 3.60 5.57
CA GLU A 23 3.69 4.94 5.30
C GLU A 23 4.47 5.64 4.18
N SER A 24 5.81 5.55 4.20
CA SER A 24 6.67 6.14 3.17
C SER A 24 6.41 5.51 1.80
N TRP A 25 6.25 4.19 1.74
CA TRP A 25 5.92 3.48 0.50
C TRP A 25 4.54 3.90 -0.06
N LEU A 26 3.53 4.01 0.81
CA LEU A 26 2.18 4.44 0.39
C LEU A 26 2.17 5.87 -0.15
N ARG A 27 2.93 6.78 0.47
CA ARG A 27 3.07 8.16 -0.01
C ARG A 27 3.75 8.20 -1.38
N ALA A 28 4.85 7.46 -1.56
CA ALA A 28 5.53 7.38 -2.85
C ALA A 28 4.63 6.79 -3.95
N PHE A 29 3.87 5.74 -3.62
CA PHE A 29 2.89 5.15 -4.52
C PHE A 29 1.81 6.16 -4.93
N ALA A 30 1.24 6.90 -3.98
CA ALA A 30 0.22 7.91 -4.25
C ALA A 30 0.74 9.06 -5.15
N VAL A 31 1.98 9.51 -4.93
CA VAL A 31 2.61 10.54 -5.78
C VAL A 31 2.85 10.01 -7.19
N CYS A 32 3.36 8.79 -7.34
CA CYS A 32 3.57 8.16 -8.63
C CYS A 32 2.25 7.98 -9.38
N TRP A 33 1.21 7.48 -8.69
CA TRP A 33 -0.12 7.28 -9.25
C TRP A 33 -0.75 8.60 -9.72
N ASN A 34 -0.71 9.64 -8.89
CA ASN A 34 -1.25 10.95 -9.23
C ASN A 34 -0.48 11.66 -10.36
N ARG A 35 0.77 11.28 -10.63
CA ARG A 35 1.59 11.84 -11.72
C ARG A 35 1.54 11.02 -13.01
N CYS A 36 1.35 9.70 -12.92
CA CYS A 36 1.33 8.80 -14.07
C CYS A 36 -0.07 8.60 -14.67
N LEU A 37 -1.14 8.93 -13.92
CA LEU A 37 -2.52 8.84 -14.39
C LEU A 37 -3.18 10.18 -14.67
N SER A 38 -2.43 11.28 -14.56
CA SER A 38 -2.77 12.59 -15.12
C SER A 38 -2.25 12.70 -16.55
#